data_AF-A0A2T7QFZ5-F1
#
_entry.id   AF-A0A2T7QFZ5-F1
#
_cell.length_a   1.000
_cell.length_b   1.000
_cell.length_c   1.000
_cell.angle_alpha   90.00
_cell.angle_beta   90.00
_cell.angle_gamma   90.00
#
_symmetry.space_group_name_H-M   'P 1'
#
loop_
_entity.id
_entity.type
_entity.pdbx_description
1 polymer ?
#
loop_
_entity_poly.entity_id
_entity_poly.type
_entity_poly.pdbx_seq_one_letter_code
_entity_poly.pdbx_strand_id
1 'polypeptide(L)'
;MHKKPIANRDNTMPRKKDDALLKAAFEELFPYLLRFCFPNADKVFDFRKGFVFLDKELTELFPELKKQGGSRFVDMLVKTFLKNGKEEWILVHIEIQGGSAKNFPKRMFQPACR
;
A
#
# COMPACT_ATOMS: atom_id res chain seq x y z
N MET A 1 31.69 -17.95 41.62
CA MET A 1 31.22 -16.73 40.93
C MET A 1 30.44 -17.13 39.68
N HIS A 2 29.11 -17.26 39.79
CA HIS A 2 28.26 -17.67 38.67
C HIS A 2 27.61 -16.44 38.04
N LYS A 3 28.20 -15.90 36.96
CA LYS A 3 27.52 -14.90 36.13
C LYS A 3 26.59 -15.64 35.16
N LYS A 4 25.29 -15.63 35.45
CA LYS A 4 24.25 -15.99 34.48
C LYS A 4 24.30 -14.96 33.33
N PRO A 5 24.28 -15.38 32.05
CA PRO A 5 24.12 -14.43 30.96
C PRO A 5 22.71 -13.84 31.00
N ILE A 6 22.64 -12.53 30.85
CA ILE A 6 21.42 -11.74 30.79
C ILE A 6 20.69 -12.15 29.52
N ALA A 7 19.49 -12.72 29.66
CA ALA A 7 18.61 -13.00 28.54
C ALA A 7 18.34 -11.70 27.79
N ASN A 8 18.77 -11.67 26.52
CA ASN A 8 18.49 -10.58 25.59
C ASN A 8 16.97 -10.45 25.49
N ARG A 9 16.44 -9.26 25.72
CA ARG A 9 15.01 -9.00 25.56
C ARG A 9 14.68 -9.24 24.10
N ASP A 10 14.04 -10.36 23.81
CA ASP A 10 13.49 -10.64 22.49
C ASP A 10 12.53 -9.49 22.15
N ASN A 11 12.99 -8.63 21.24
CA ASN A 11 12.19 -7.62 20.59
C ASN A 11 11.20 -8.38 19.69
N THR A 12 10.10 -8.84 20.30
CA THR A 12 9.01 -9.56 19.65
C THR A 12 8.25 -8.60 18.76
N MET A 13 8.82 -8.37 17.58
CA MET A 13 8.26 -7.50 16.54
C MET A 13 6.79 -7.88 16.23
N PRO A 14 5.83 -6.96 16.34
CA PRO A 14 4.43 -7.19 15.94
C PRO A 14 4.29 -7.08 14.41
N ARG A 15 4.98 -7.94 13.65
CA ARG A 15 5.27 -7.73 12.21
C ARG A 15 4.08 -7.75 11.25
N LYS A 16 2.92 -8.26 11.65
CA LYS A 16 1.73 -8.41 10.76
C LYS A 16 0.63 -7.37 11.03
N LYS A 17 0.67 -6.72 12.20
CA LYS A 17 -0.37 -5.75 12.59
C LYS A 17 -0.16 -4.40 11.92
N ASP A 18 1.11 -4.01 11.74
CA ASP A 18 1.44 -2.69 11.20
C ASP A 18 0.97 -2.52 9.74
N ASP A 19 1.13 -3.53 8.90
CA ASP A 19 0.69 -3.48 7.49
C ASP A 19 -0.83 -3.37 7.34
N ALA A 20 -1.59 -4.10 8.15
CA ALA A 20 -3.05 -4.07 8.11
C ALA A 20 -3.58 -2.70 8.55
N LEU A 21 -2.96 -2.08 9.57
CA LEU A 21 -3.31 -0.75 10.03
C LEU A 21 -2.95 0.32 8.99
N LEU A 22 -1.77 0.21 8.37
CA LEU A 22 -1.36 1.11 7.29
C LEU A 22 -2.27 1.01 6.08
N LYS A 23 -2.60 -0.22 5.64
CA LYS A 23 -3.55 -0.44 4.55
C LYS A 23 -4.89 0.19 4.85
N ALA A 24 -5.47 -0.08 6.03
CA ALA A 24 -6.74 0.52 6.44
C ALA A 24 -6.69 2.06 6.44
N ALA A 25 -5.60 2.65 6.93
CA ALA A 25 -5.42 4.10 6.91
C ALA A 25 -5.35 4.66 5.48
N PHE A 26 -4.67 3.98 4.56
CA PHE A 26 -4.60 4.42 3.15
C PHE A 26 -5.90 4.18 2.38
N GLU A 27 -6.68 3.16 2.73
CA GLU A 27 -8.02 2.97 2.17
C GLU A 27 -8.95 4.12 2.56
N GLU A 28 -8.92 4.55 3.83
CA GLU A 28 -9.67 5.72 4.31
C GLU A 28 -9.18 7.02 3.68
N LEU A 29 -7.86 7.16 3.51
CA LEU A 29 -7.25 8.35 2.93
C LEU A 29 -7.20 8.34 1.40
N PHE A 30 -7.71 7.30 0.74
CA PHE A 30 -7.65 7.13 -0.71
C PHE A 30 -8.19 8.33 -1.51
N PRO A 31 -9.30 8.99 -1.13
CA PRO A 31 -9.76 10.20 -1.82
C PRO A 31 -8.71 11.33 -1.80
N TYR A 32 -8.02 11.49 -0.67
CA TYR A 32 -6.95 12.49 -0.52
C TYR A 32 -5.72 12.10 -1.32
N LEU A 33 -5.38 10.81 -1.37
CA LEU A 33 -4.31 10.30 -2.22
C LEU A 33 -4.57 10.62 -3.71
N LEU A 34 -5.81 10.42 -4.18
CA LEU A 34 -6.18 10.78 -5.55
C LEU A 34 -6.04 12.29 -5.81
N ARG A 35 -6.46 13.14 -4.88
CA ARG A 35 -6.28 14.61 -4.99
C ARG A 35 -4.82 15.02 -4.97
N PHE A 36 -3.99 14.30 -4.23
CA PHE A 36 -2.55 14.52 -4.19
C PHE A 36 -1.89 14.16 -5.53
N CYS A 37 -2.24 13.02 -6.12
CA CYS A 37 -1.66 12.56 -7.39
C CYS A 37 -2.23 13.28 -8.62
N PHE A 38 -3.51 13.66 -8.58
CA PHE A 38 -4.23 14.25 -9.71
C PHE A 38 -4.83 15.60 -9.30
N PRO A 39 -4.26 16.74 -9.77
CA PRO A 39 -4.78 18.07 -9.44
C PRO A 39 -6.25 18.30 -9.82
N ASN A 40 -6.76 17.54 -10.80
CA ASN A 40 -8.15 17.61 -11.25
C ASN A 40 -9.01 16.43 -10.75
N ALA A 41 -8.60 15.73 -9.69
CA ALA A 41 -9.30 14.53 -9.19
C ALA A 41 -10.81 14.74 -9.00
N ASP A 42 -11.23 15.83 -8.36
CA ASP A 42 -12.65 16.15 -8.13
C ASP A 42 -13.45 16.44 -9.40
N LYS A 43 -12.80 16.68 -10.54
CA LYS A 43 -13.48 16.82 -11.84
C LYS A 43 -13.58 15.50 -12.58
N VAL A 44 -12.69 14.55 -12.27
CA VAL A 44 -12.56 13.27 -12.99
C VAL A 44 -13.30 12.16 -12.27
N PHE A 45 -13.07 11.98 -10.97
CA PHE A 45 -13.62 10.90 -10.16
C PHE A 45 -14.96 11.30 -9.54
N ASP A 46 -15.90 10.35 -9.48
CA ASP A 46 -17.15 10.48 -8.76
C ASP A 46 -17.00 9.93 -7.34
N PHE A 47 -16.42 10.74 -6.44
CA PHE A 47 -16.23 10.38 -5.03
C PHE A 47 -17.53 10.00 -4.30
N ARG A 48 -18.71 10.39 -4.81
CA ARG A 48 -20.01 10.04 -4.20
C ARG A 48 -20.34 8.56 -4.37
N LYS A 49 -19.84 7.91 -5.42
CA LYS A 49 -19.99 6.46 -5.61
C LYS A 49 -19.04 5.65 -4.73
N GLY A 50 -18.06 6.30 -4.11
CA GLY A 50 -17.03 5.64 -3.32
C GLY A 50 -16.06 4.82 -4.17
N PHE A 51 -15.42 3.86 -3.51
CA PHE A 51 -14.36 3.04 -4.08
C PHE A 51 -14.59 1.58 -3.73
N VAL A 52 -14.16 0.67 -4.61
CA VAL A 52 -14.18 -0.77 -4.32
C VAL A 52 -12.74 -1.27 -4.32
N PHE A 53 -12.27 -1.75 -3.17
CA PHE A 53 -10.96 -2.34 -3.01
C PHE A 53 -11.01 -3.82 -3.41
N LEU A 54 -10.17 -4.19 -4.35
CA LEU A 54 -10.18 -5.47 -5.05
C LEU A 54 -9.02 -6.37 -4.57
N ASP A 55 -9.05 -6.77 -3.30
CA ASP A 55 -7.96 -7.53 -2.65
C ASP A 55 -7.75 -8.93 -3.25
N LYS A 56 -8.84 -9.56 -3.72
CA LYS A 56 -8.79 -10.89 -4.34
C LYS A 56 -8.14 -10.80 -5.71
N GLU A 57 -8.61 -9.87 -6.53
CA GLU A 57 -8.12 -9.60 -7.87
C GLU A 57 -6.67 -9.12 -7.83
N LEU A 58 -6.30 -8.27 -6.86
CA LEU A 58 -4.91 -7.89 -6.61
C LEU A 58 -4.03 -9.12 -6.39
N THR A 59 -4.48 -10.06 -5.56
CA THR A 59 -3.74 -11.30 -5.28
C THR A 59 -3.60 -12.18 -6.52
N GLU A 60 -4.66 -12.28 -7.32
CA GLU A 60 -4.70 -13.13 -8.52
C GLU A 60 -3.86 -12.55 -9.66
N LEU A 61 -3.94 -11.24 -9.87
CA LEU A 61 -3.21 -10.53 -10.92
C LEU A 61 -1.74 -10.31 -10.57
N PHE A 62 -1.43 -10.07 -9.29
CA PHE A 62 -0.09 -9.71 -8.82
C PHE A 62 0.36 -10.58 -7.63
N PRO A 63 0.49 -11.90 -7.81
CA PRO A 63 0.78 -12.84 -6.71
C PRO A 63 2.16 -12.60 -6.06
N GLU A 64 3.09 -11.96 -6.76
CA GLU A 64 4.41 -11.57 -6.27
C GLU A 64 4.42 -10.40 -5.29
N LEU A 65 3.41 -9.51 -5.31
CA LEU A 65 3.30 -8.42 -4.32
C LEU A 65 3.16 -8.99 -2.91
N LYS A 66 2.42 -10.10 -2.75
CA LYS A 66 2.38 -10.85 -1.49
C LYS A 66 3.73 -11.41 -1.05
N LYS A 67 4.62 -11.74 -2.00
CA LYS A 67 5.94 -12.33 -1.70
C LYS A 67 6.95 -11.28 -1.26
N GLN A 68 6.77 -10.02 -1.66
CA GLN A 68 7.61 -8.89 -1.25
C GLN A 68 7.14 -8.25 0.07
N GLY A 69 6.06 -8.78 0.67
CA GLY A 69 5.44 -8.27 1.87
C GLY A 69 6.41 -8.09 3.06
N GLY A 70 6.31 -6.91 3.67
CA GLY A 70 6.95 -6.50 4.91
C GLY A 70 6.32 -5.19 5.39
N SER A 71 6.63 -4.75 6.62
CA SER A 71 5.96 -3.65 7.37
C SER A 71 5.92 -2.24 6.72
N ARG A 72 6.28 -2.16 5.44
CA ARG A 72 6.70 -0.98 4.70
C ARG A 72 6.05 -0.89 3.32
N PHE A 73 5.28 -1.89 2.89
CA PHE A 73 4.65 -1.90 1.58
C PHE A 73 3.13 -1.96 1.73
N VAL A 74 2.42 -1.08 1.05
CA VAL A 74 0.96 -1.09 0.95
C VAL A 74 0.59 -1.16 -0.52
N ASP A 75 0.03 -2.29 -0.91
CA ASP A 75 -0.50 -2.55 -2.24
C ASP A 75 -2.04 -2.54 -2.20
N MET A 76 -2.64 -1.79 -3.11
CA MET A 76 -4.10 -1.71 -3.26
C MET A 76 -4.46 -1.69 -4.75
N LEU A 77 -5.42 -2.53 -5.14
CA LEU A 77 -6.10 -2.40 -6.41
C LEU A 77 -7.48 -1.80 -6.15
N VAL A 78 -7.77 -0.65 -6.75
CA VAL A 78 -8.97 0.11 -6.44
C VAL A 78 -9.76 0.37 -7.71
N LYS A 79 -10.99 -0.14 -7.74
CA LYS A 79 -11.97 0.23 -8.75
C LYS A 79 -12.56 1.60 -8.40
N THR A 80 -12.43 2.52 -9.34
CA THR A 80 -12.89 3.90 -9.25
C THR A 80 -13.99 4.15 -10.28
N PHE A 81 -14.84 5.12 -9.99
CA PHE A 81 -15.90 5.56 -10.90
C PHE A 81 -15.59 6.96 -11.38
N LEU A 82 -15.66 7.17 -12.69
CA LEU A 82 -15.48 8.47 -13.31
C LEU A 82 -16.83 9.20 -13.44
N LYS A 83 -16.79 10.53 -13.45
CA LYS A 83 -18.00 11.35 -13.65
C LYS A 83 -18.64 11.18 -15.04
N ASN A 84 -17.89 10.66 -16.01
CA ASN A 84 -18.41 10.31 -17.34
C ASN A 84 -19.14 8.95 -17.37
N GLY A 85 -19.28 8.28 -16.23
CA GLY A 85 -19.97 7.00 -16.10
C GLY A 85 -19.09 5.77 -16.32
N LYS A 86 -17.82 5.93 -16.70
CA LYS A 86 -16.87 4.83 -16.85
C LYS A 86 -16.31 4.35 -15.51
N GLU A 87 -15.84 3.12 -15.51
CA GLU A 87 -15.12 2.50 -14.39
C GLU A 87 -13.65 2.36 -14.79
N GLU A 88 -12.74 2.66 -13.86
CA GLU A 88 -11.29 2.56 -14.06
C GLU A 88 -10.64 1.89 -12.85
N TRP A 89 -9.62 1.08 -13.09
CA TRP A 89 -8.89 0.39 -12.02
C TRP A 89 -7.54 1.06 -11.80
N ILE A 90 -7.25 1.38 -10.54
CA ILE A 90 -6.00 2.02 -10.14
C ILE A 90 -5.24 1.06 -9.24
N LEU A 91 -4.05 0.66 -9.68
CA LEU A 91 -3.08 0.00 -8.83
C LEU A 91 -2.28 1.06 -8.08
N VAL A 92 -2.24 0.94 -6.75
CA VAL A 92 -1.46 1.79 -5.87
C VAL A 92 -0.45 0.93 -5.13
N HIS A 93 0.83 1.29 -5.31
CA HIS A 93 1.95 0.73 -4.56
C HIS A 93 2.60 1.84 -3.73
N ILE A 94 2.63 1.68 -2.42
CA ILE A 94 3.22 2.63 -1.49
C ILE A 94 4.34 1.93 -0.72
N GLU A 95 5.56 2.44 -0.82
CA GLU A 95 6.70 2.00 -0.01
C GLU A 95 7.08 3.08 1.03
N ILE A 96 6.96 2.75 2.32
CA ILE A 96 7.34 3.58 3.46
C ILE A 96 8.77 3.25 3.87
N GLN A 97 9.68 4.22 3.77
CA GLN A 97 11.07 4.08 4.23
C GLN A 97 11.41 5.01 5.39
N GLY A 98 12.12 4.47 6.39
CA GLY A 98 12.69 5.23 7.51
C GLY A 98 14.15 5.70 7.30
N GLY A 99 14.69 5.63 6.09
CA GLY A 99 16.07 6.03 5.77
C GLY A 99 16.38 5.96 4.27
N SER A 100 17.50 6.54 3.81
CA SER A 100 17.84 6.61 2.39
C SER A 100 18.37 5.28 1.83
N ALA A 101 17.55 4.54 1.07
CA ALA A 101 18.01 3.37 0.33
C ALA A 101 18.34 3.72 -1.13
N LYS A 102 19.59 3.46 -1.57
CA LYS A 102 20.09 3.78 -2.93
C LYS A 102 19.27 3.19 -4.10
N ASN A 103 18.52 2.12 -3.87
CA ASN A 103 17.73 1.43 -4.91
C ASN A 103 16.24 1.79 -4.90
N PHE A 104 15.83 2.85 -4.20
CA PHE A 104 14.42 3.24 -4.02
C PHE A 104 13.67 3.53 -5.32
N PRO A 105 14.18 4.35 -6.27
CA PRO A 105 13.44 4.64 -7.49
C PRO A 105 13.13 3.38 -8.30
N LYS A 106 14.08 2.43 -8.36
CA LYS A 106 13.91 1.19 -9.11
C LYS A 106 12.79 0.30 -8.54
N ARG A 107 12.58 0.28 -7.22
CA ARG A 107 11.53 -0.54 -6.59
C ARG A 107 10.14 0.06 -6.75
N MET A 108 10.02 1.38 -6.79
CA MET A 108 8.73 2.06 -7.02
C MET A 108 8.11 1.74 -8.38
N PHE A 109 8.92 1.54 -9.43
CA PHE A 109 8.42 1.21 -10.77
C PHE A 109 8.30 -0.29 -11.04
N GLN A 110 8.83 -1.13 -10.16
CA GLN A 110 8.88 -2.58 -10.38
C GLN A 110 7.49 -3.25 -10.38
N PRO A 111 6.51 -2.84 -9.56
CA PRO A 111 5.12 -3.32 -9.61
C PRO A 111 4.39 -2.96 -10.90
N ALA A 112 4.74 -1.84 -11.53
CA ALA A 112 4.02 -1.31 -12.70
C ALA A 112 4.56 -1.83 -14.04
N CYS A 113 5.73 -2.46 -14.06
CA CYS A 113 6.44 -2.83 -15.30
C CYS A 113 6.60 -4.34 -15.52
N ARG A 114 5.79 -5.20 -14.90
CA ARG A 114 5.91 -6.66 -15.08
C ARG A 114 4.61 -7.40 -15.17
#